data_AF-A0A1Y0CLN8-F1
#
_entry.id   AF-A0A1Y0CLN8-F1
#
_cell.length_a   1.000
_cell.length_b   1.000
_cell.length_c   1.000
_cell.angle_alpha   90.00
_cell.angle_beta   90.00
_cell.angle_gamma   90.00
#
_symmetry.space_group_name_H-M   'P 1'
#
loop_
_entity.id
_entity.type
_entity.pdbx_description
1 polymer ?
#
loop_
_entity_poly.entity_id
_entity_poly.type
_entity_poly.pdbx_seq_one_letter_code
_entity_poly.pdbx_strand_id
1 'polypeptide(L)'
;MRSLQDTLYNWLTIKVVAEARPEDKSAHDTMKLFEGILLEDHKLSNIVVSKEEPMYYVEYEKDEERHKVRFPIELIDVMLEQIQNEPDKYHNYE
;
A
#
# COMPACT_ATOMS: atom_id res chain seq x y z
N MET A 1 -2.08 -18.68 -4.11
CA MET A 1 -2.04 -17.75 -2.96
C MET A 1 -1.19 -16.55 -3.38
N ARG A 2 -1.65 -15.32 -3.14
CA ARG A 2 -0.87 -14.09 -3.43
C ARG A 2 0.34 -14.09 -2.49
N SER A 3 1.55 -13.83 -2.99
CA SER A 3 2.74 -13.85 -2.14
C SER A 3 2.71 -12.68 -1.14
N LEU A 4 3.46 -12.79 -0.03
CA LEU A 4 3.61 -11.68 0.92
C LEU A 4 4.09 -10.40 0.20
N GLN A 5 5.03 -10.55 -0.73
CA GLN A 5 5.55 -9.43 -1.52
C GLN A 5 4.46 -8.77 -2.38
N ASP A 6 3.58 -9.56 -3.01
CA ASP A 6 2.45 -9.02 -3.78
C ASP A 6 1.45 -8.30 -2.87
N THR A 7 1.16 -8.85 -1.69
CA THR A 7 0.25 -8.21 -0.74
C THR A 7 0.84 -6.88 -0.24
N LEU A 8 2.12 -6.84 0.12
CA LEU A 8 2.81 -5.61 0.54
C LEU A 8 2.84 -4.57 -0.58
N TYR A 9 3.11 -4.98 -1.82
CA TYR A 9 3.08 -4.10 -2.99
C TYR A 9 1.70 -3.48 -3.19
N ASN A 10 0.65 -4.30 -3.24
CA ASN A 10 -0.72 -3.84 -3.46
C ASN A 10 -1.21 -2.94 -2.32
N TRP A 11 -0.93 -3.34 -1.08
CA TRP A 11 -1.25 -2.55 0.12
C TRP A 11 -0.58 -1.18 0.08
N LEU A 12 0.73 -1.14 -0.18
CA LEU A 12 1.48 0.11 -0.20
C LEU A 12 1.03 1.04 -1.33
N THR A 13 0.75 0.48 -2.51
CA THR A 13 0.21 1.22 -3.67
C THR A 13 -1.12 1.89 -3.31
N ILE A 14 -2.08 1.14 -2.76
CA ILE A 14 -3.39 1.71 -2.41
C ILE A 14 -3.32 2.63 -1.18
N LYS A 15 -2.40 2.38 -0.24
CA LYS A 15 -2.17 3.24 0.91
C LYS A 15 -1.76 4.65 0.46
N VAL A 16 -0.84 4.77 -0.49
CA VAL A 16 -0.43 6.08 -1.05
C VAL A 16 -1.62 6.80 -1.70
N VAL A 17 -2.46 6.08 -2.44
CA VAL A 17 -3.69 6.66 -3.02
C VAL A 17 -4.67 7.13 -1.94
N ALA A 18 -4.95 6.30 -0.95
CA ALA A 18 -5.87 6.62 0.14
C ALA A 18 -5.37 7.79 1.01
N GLU A 19 -4.06 7.92 1.21
CA GLU A 19 -3.47 9.05 1.93
C GLU A 19 -3.54 10.35 1.12
N ALA A 20 -3.40 10.28 -0.20
CA ALA A 20 -3.52 11.44 -1.09
C ALA A 20 -4.98 11.84 -1.36
N ARG A 21 -5.94 10.92 -1.23
CA ARG A 21 -7.37 11.10 -1.46
C ARG A 21 -8.18 10.66 -0.23
N PRO A 22 -8.15 11.41 0.89
CA PRO A 22 -8.83 11.03 2.13
C PRO A 22 -10.35 10.88 2.00
N GLU A 23 -10.95 11.47 0.97
CA GLU A 23 -12.36 11.35 0.62
C GLU A 23 -12.70 10.10 -0.23
N ASP A 24 -11.70 9.39 -0.75
CA ASP A 24 -11.88 8.16 -1.53
C ASP A 24 -12.10 6.96 -0.60
N LYS A 25 -13.36 6.76 -0.23
CA LYS A 25 -13.78 5.64 0.62
C LYS A 25 -13.39 4.28 0.03
N SER A 26 -13.44 4.14 -1.29
CA SER A 26 -13.08 2.89 -1.96
C SER A 26 -11.59 2.56 -1.79
N ALA A 27 -10.72 3.58 -1.91
CA ALA A 27 -9.29 3.42 -1.64
C ALA A 27 -9.03 3.04 -0.18
N HIS A 28 -9.71 3.68 0.78
CA HIS A 28 -9.58 3.34 2.20
C HIS A 28 -10.06 1.92 2.54
N ASP A 29 -11.22 1.50 2.02
CA ASP A 29 -11.76 0.17 2.27
C ASP A 29 -10.86 -0.91 1.66
N THR A 30 -10.31 -0.65 0.46
CA THR A 30 -9.34 -1.53 -0.19
C THR A 30 -8.01 -1.59 0.58
N MET A 31 -7.52 -0.46 1.09
CA MET A 31 -6.34 -0.40 1.95
C MET A 31 -6.53 -1.26 3.19
N LYS A 32 -7.67 -1.13 3.89
CA LYS A 32 -7.99 -1.93 5.08
C LYS A 32 -8.12 -3.42 4.76
N LEU A 33 -8.67 -3.78 3.60
CA LEU A 33 -8.73 -5.17 3.16
C LEU A 33 -7.32 -5.77 3.02
N PHE A 34 -6.41 -5.08 2.34
CA PHE A 34 -5.03 -5.56 2.20
C PHE A 34 -4.26 -5.55 3.51
N GLU A 35 -4.48 -4.55 4.37
CA GLU A 35 -3.92 -4.51 5.72
C GLU A 35 -4.38 -5.72 6.55
N GLY A 36 -5.66 -6.07 6.47
CA GLY A 36 -6.21 -7.29 7.08
C GLY A 36 -5.47 -8.55 6.59
N ILE A 37 -5.21 -8.68 5.28
CA ILE A 37 -4.45 -9.81 4.74
C ILE A 37 -3.01 -9.83 5.29
N LEU A 38 -2.36 -8.68 5.46
CA LEU A 38 -1.01 -8.62 6.04
C LEU A 38 -0.99 -9.07 7.51
N LEU A 39 -1.95 -8.61 8.32
CA LEU A 39 -2.03 -8.91 9.74
C LEU A 39 -2.56 -10.32 10.02
N GLU A 40 -3.60 -10.74 9.30
CA GLU A 40 -4.34 -11.97 9.57
C GLU A 40 -3.78 -13.17 8.81
N ASP A 41 -3.51 -13.05 7.51
CA ASP A 41 -3.06 -14.18 6.69
C ASP A 41 -1.54 -14.34 6.78
N HIS A 42 -0.80 -13.23 6.65
CA HIS A 42 0.67 -13.24 6.69
C HIS A 42 1.27 -13.08 8.08
N LYS A 43 0.44 -12.82 9.11
CA LYS A 43 0.84 -12.68 10.52
C LYS A 43 1.90 -11.61 10.75
N LEU A 44 1.84 -10.52 10.00
CA LEU A 44 2.71 -9.37 10.23
C LEU A 44 2.26 -8.56 11.45
N SER A 45 3.20 -7.89 12.08
CA SER A 45 2.96 -6.85 13.07
C SER A 45 3.94 -5.69 12.89
N ASN A 46 3.70 -4.59 13.60
CA ASN A 46 4.61 -3.43 13.64
C ASN A 46 5.04 -2.93 12.25
N ILE A 47 4.09 -2.87 11.31
CA ILE A 47 4.35 -2.43 9.94
C ILE A 47 4.61 -0.92 9.95
N VAL A 48 5.79 -0.51 9.49
CA VAL A 48 6.21 0.89 9.38
C VAL A 48 6.66 1.15 7.94
N VAL A 49 6.20 2.26 7.38
CA VAL A 49 6.57 2.70 6.03
C VAL A 49 7.39 3.98 6.12
N SER A 50 8.53 4.02 5.43
CA SER A 50 9.29 5.24 5.18
C SER A 50 9.53 5.44 3.68
N LYS A 51 9.61 6.71 3.26
CA LYS A 51 9.94 7.11 1.89
C LYS A 51 11.30 7.78 1.89
N GLU A 52 12.21 7.26 1.08
CA GLU A 52 13.58 7.74 0.93
C GLU A 52 13.99 7.55 -0.54
N GLU A 53 14.04 8.63 -1.31
CA GLU A 53 14.25 8.56 -2.76
C GLU A 53 15.51 7.74 -3.12
N PRO A 54 15.42 6.78 -4.07
CA PRO A 54 14.29 6.54 -5.00
C PRO A 54 13.32 5.43 -4.54
N MET A 55 13.24 5.10 -3.24
CA MET A 55 12.57 3.91 -2.71
C MET A 55 11.56 4.21 -1.59
N TYR A 56 10.54 3.36 -1.51
CA TYR A 56 9.82 3.10 -0.26
C TYR A 56 10.47 1.95 0.48
N TYR A 57 10.51 2.03 1.80
CA TYR A 57 10.89 0.96 2.70
C TYR A 57 9.69 0.55 3.55
N VAL A 58 9.44 -0.76 3.65
CA VAL A 58 8.46 -1.33 4.55
C VAL A 58 9.18 -2.24 5.54
N GLU A 59 9.14 -1.86 6.80
CA GLU A 59 9.67 -2.62 7.93
C GLU A 59 8.49 -3.28 8.66
N TYR A 60 8.65 -4.53 9.04
CA TYR A 60 7.60 -5.27 9.76
C TYR A 60 8.22 -6.39 10.60
N GLU A 61 7.46 -6.86 11.58
CA GLU A 61 7.79 -8.05 12.37
C GLU A 61 6.96 -9.23 11.90
N LYS A 62 7.59 -10.41 11.80
CA LYS A 62 6.96 -11.69 11.48
C LYS A 62 7.71 -12.78 12.20
N ASP A 63 7.00 -13.65 12.92
CA ASP A 63 7.61 -14.73 13.70
C ASP A 63 8.72 -14.24 14.67
N GLU A 64 8.50 -13.08 15.30
CA GLU A 64 9.46 -12.37 16.18
C GLU A 64 10.75 -11.85 15.49
N GLU A 65 10.86 -12.02 14.17
CA GLU A 65 11.95 -11.49 13.37
C GLU A 65 11.56 -10.17 12.70
N ARG A 66 12.53 -9.25 12.62
CA ARG A 66 12.38 -8.00 11.87
C ARG A 66 12.77 -8.20 10.42
N HIS A 67 11.88 -7.80 9.53
CA HIS A 67 12.10 -7.81 8.10
C HIS A 67 12.00 -6.41 7.53
N LYS A 68 12.71 -6.20 6.41
CA LYS A 68 12.68 -4.96 5.65
C LYS A 68 12.61 -5.29 4.17
N VAL A 69 11.62 -4.74 3.49
CA VAL A 69 11.50 -4.80 2.02
C VAL A 69 11.50 -3.39 1.45
N ARG A 70 11.79 -3.28 0.15
CA ARG A 70 11.81 -2.00 -0.56
C ARG A 70 11.11 -2.10 -1.90
N PHE A 71 10.48 -1.00 -2.30
CA PHE A 71 9.80 -0.86 -3.58
C PHE A 71 10.22 0.46 -4.24
N PRO A 72 10.48 0.49 -5.56
CA PRO A 72 10.73 1.75 -6.27
C PRO A 72 9.53 2.70 -6.13
N ILE A 73 9.79 3.99 -5.89
CA ILE A 73 8.74 5.01 -5.79
C ILE A 73 7.90 5.04 -7.06
N GLU A 74 8.53 5.01 -8.23
CA GLU A 74 7.85 5.00 -9.54
C GLU A 74 6.85 3.84 -9.68
N LEU A 75 7.11 2.70 -9.03
CA LEU A 75 6.22 1.54 -9.08
C LEU A 75 5.01 1.71 -8.15
N ILE A 76 5.21 2.32 -6.98
CA ILE A 76 4.17 2.52 -5.97
C ILE A 76 3.26 3.71 -6.34
N ASP A 77 3.86 4.80 -6.81
CA ASP A 77 3.16 6.05 -7.05
C ASP A 77 2.42 6.04 -8.41
N VAL A 78 2.70 5.07 -9.30
CA VAL A 78 2.11 4.98 -10.66
C VAL A 78 0.58 5.09 -10.66
N MET A 79 -0.10 4.47 -9.70
CA MET A 79 -1.57 4.50 -9.64
C MET A 79 -2.07 5.90 -9.24
N LEU A 80 -1.41 6.53 -8.27
CA LEU A 80 -1.75 7.90 -7.86
C LEU A 80 -1.48 8.89 -9.00
N GLU A 81 -0.35 8.75 -9.69
CA GLU A 81 0.01 9.57 -10.84
C GLU A 81 -1.01 9.41 -11.99
N GLN A 82 -1.47 8.19 -12.26
CA GLN A 82 -2.52 7.94 -13.25
C GLN A 82 -3.83 8.63 -12.88
N ILE A 83 -4.26 8.53 -11.62
CA ILE A 83 -5.47 9.20 -11.12
C ILE A 83 -5.36 10.72 -11.26
N GLN A 84 -4.19 11.29 -10.93
CA GLN A 84 -3.96 12.74 -11.03
C GLN A 84 -3.91 13.23 -12.47
N ASN A 85 -3.38 12.43 -13.39
CA ASN A 85 -3.32 12.76 -14.82
C ASN A 85 -4.66 12.59 -15.52
N GLU A 86 -5.52 11.68 -15.06
CA GLU A 86 -6.82 11.36 -15.69
C GLU A 86 -7.97 11.29 -14.65
N PRO A 87 -8.26 12.38 -13.91
CA PRO A 87 -9.19 12.35 -12.78
C PRO A 87 -10.62 11.96 -13.18
N ASP A 88 -11.06 12.29 -14.40
CA ASP A 88 -12.40 11.97 -14.93
C ASP A 88 -12.66 10.46 -15.04
N LYS A 89 -11.60 9.62 -15.02
CA LYS A 89 -11.75 8.16 -15.06
C LYS A 89 -11.95 7.54 -13.67
N TYR A 90 -11.66 8.28 -12.61
CA TYR A 90 -11.62 7.77 -11.23
C TYR A 90 -12.59 8.55 -10.33
N HIS A 91 -13.87 8.48 -10.70
CA HIS A 91 -14.96 9.02 -9.89
C HIS A 91 -15.14 8.23 -8.60
N ASN A 92 -15.20 8.94 -7.48
CA ASN A 92 -15.60 8.36 -6.21
C ASN A 92 -17.12 8.17 -6.25
N TYR A 93 -17.56 6.91 -6.19
CA TYR A 93 -18.98 6.57 -6.06
C TYR A 93 -19.29 6.39 -4.57
N GLU A 94 -20.33 7.07 -4.06
CA GLU A 94 -20.80 7.00 -2.66
C GLU A 94 -21.51 5.69 -2.32
#